data_AF-A0A9P6TMW7-F1
#
_entry.id   AF-A0A9P6TMW7-F1
#
_cell.length_a   1.000
_cell.length_b   1.000
_cell.length_c   1.000
_cell.angle_alpha   90.00
_cell.angle_beta   90.00
_cell.angle_gamma   90.00
#
_symmetry.space_group_name_H-M   'P 1'
#
loop_
_entity.id
_entity.type
_entity.pdbx_description
1 polymer ?
#
loop_
_entity_poly.entity_id
_entity_poly.type
_entity_poly.pdbx_seq_one_letter_code
_entity_poly.pdbx_strand_id
1 'polypeptide(L)'
;MNKPASLRAAIEAELPSLAVSPDRLTVFIDQGSLAATGAKGLSFEYRYVCHVLLLEFGGDSDTLFIAILEWVRANQPDLVLNPDARAHGITYEIDILDNKTADVSIKLQLTESVVVKVNDDGTRTVEHVDDSQHPDGITVVESFLSGLLTRLEPAGRVAAMRDIARALRRSQQQRIAGQKSPDGAAYDPRKARAKPSGHQRDKRGRVKRAAMFVKLRTGRYLKVEADAAGLAIGFDGRVARLARVHQFGERSRVAPGGPEYKYPARVLLGLTADERELIRDLLLKHITK
;
A
#
# COMPACT_ATOMS: atom_id res chain seq x y z
N MET A 1 -38.10 -7.37 7.36
CA MET A 1 -37.11 -6.52 8.05
C MET A 1 -36.50 -7.37 9.14
N ASN A 2 -35.19 -7.56 9.12
CA ASN A 2 -34.47 -8.46 10.00
C ASN A 2 -33.86 -7.71 11.20
N LYS A 3 -33.47 -6.44 11.01
CA LYS A 3 -32.71 -5.68 12.01
C LYS A 3 -33.45 -5.50 13.35
N PRO A 4 -34.74 -5.13 13.40
CA PRO A 4 -35.44 -4.93 14.68
C PRO A 4 -35.50 -6.19 15.54
N ALA A 5 -35.75 -7.35 14.91
CA ALA A 5 -35.78 -8.64 15.62
C ALA A 5 -34.38 -9.03 16.11
N SER A 6 -33.34 -8.81 15.30
CA SER A 6 -31.96 -9.08 15.71
C SER A 6 -31.46 -8.16 16.84
N LEU A 7 -31.86 -6.89 16.84
CA LEU A 7 -31.56 -5.93 17.90
C LEU A 7 -32.23 -6.35 19.20
N ARG A 8 -33.51 -6.73 19.15
CA ARG A 8 -34.22 -7.29 20.31
C ARG A 8 -33.46 -8.48 20.90
N ALA A 9 -33.06 -9.43 20.06
CA ALA A 9 -32.34 -10.63 20.49
C ALA A 9 -30.98 -10.29 21.12
N ALA A 10 -30.25 -9.30 20.59
CA ALA A 10 -28.98 -8.86 21.16
C ALA A 10 -29.16 -8.22 22.55
N ILE A 11 -30.21 -7.41 22.74
CA ILE A 11 -30.51 -6.82 24.06
C ILE A 11 -30.94 -7.89 25.06
N GLU A 12 -31.78 -8.85 24.65
CA GLU A 12 -32.22 -9.96 25.50
C GLU A 12 -31.06 -10.86 25.94
N ALA A 13 -30.03 -11.02 25.11
CA ALA A 13 -28.84 -11.80 25.44
C ALA A 13 -28.01 -11.15 26.57
N GLU A 14 -27.93 -9.82 26.60
CA GLU A 14 -27.11 -9.08 27.56
C GLU A 14 -27.87 -8.67 28.84
N LEU A 15 -29.21 -8.73 28.83
CA LEU A 15 -30.05 -8.35 29.98
C LEU A 15 -30.84 -9.55 30.53
N PRO A 16 -30.28 -10.30 31.51
CA PRO A 16 -30.95 -11.46 32.10
C PRO A 16 -32.34 -11.18 32.70
N SER A 17 -32.61 -9.95 33.14
CA SER A 17 -33.92 -9.54 33.65
C SER A 17 -35.04 -9.71 32.61
N LEU A 18 -34.73 -9.62 31.32
CA LEU A 18 -35.70 -9.79 30.23
C LEU A 18 -36.11 -11.25 30.02
N ALA A 19 -35.28 -12.21 30.42
CA ALA A 19 -35.65 -13.62 30.36
C ALA A 19 -36.83 -13.94 31.31
N VAL A 20 -36.97 -13.18 32.40
CA VAL A 20 -38.07 -13.32 33.38
C VAL A 20 -39.29 -12.51 32.96
N SER A 21 -39.11 -11.39 32.26
CA SER A 21 -40.20 -10.47 31.88
C SER A 21 -39.97 -9.91 30.47
N PRO A 22 -40.18 -10.73 29.42
CA PRO A 22 -39.88 -10.34 28.04
C PRO A 22 -40.78 -9.22 27.51
N ASP A 23 -41.98 -9.07 28.09
CA ASP A 23 -42.97 -8.04 27.72
C ASP A 23 -42.53 -6.62 28.09
N ARG A 24 -41.51 -6.48 28.96
CA ARG A 24 -40.96 -5.16 29.33
C ARG A 24 -40.14 -4.53 28.23
N LEU A 25 -39.62 -5.33 27.29
CA LEU A 25 -38.92 -4.84 26.11
C LEU A 25 -39.89 -4.86 24.93
N THR A 26 -40.06 -3.71 24.28
CA THR A 26 -40.74 -3.59 22.99
C THR A 26 -39.77 -2.99 21.98
N VAL A 27 -39.65 -3.63 20.82
CA VAL A 27 -38.87 -3.10 19.69
C VAL A 27 -39.81 -2.97 18.51
N PHE A 28 -39.98 -1.76 18.03
CA PHE A 28 -40.92 -1.43 16.97
C PHE A 28 -40.37 -0.32 16.07
N ILE A 29 -41.15 0.07 15.07
CA ILE A 29 -40.78 1.08 14.10
C ILE A 29 -41.74 2.25 14.26
N ASP A 30 -41.23 3.43 14.59
CA ASP A 30 -42.04 4.64 14.75
C ASP A 30 -42.51 5.17 13.40
N GLN A 31 -41.55 5.38 12.50
CA GLN A 31 -41.76 5.96 11.18
C GLN A 31 -40.68 5.47 10.21
N GLY A 32 -41.03 5.39 8.93
CA GLY A 32 -40.09 4.98 7.89
C GLY A 32 -40.40 5.58 6.53
N SER A 33 -39.41 5.48 5.65
CA SER A 33 -39.47 5.88 4.25
C SER A 33 -38.82 4.81 3.38
N LEU A 34 -39.20 4.79 2.11
CA LEU A 34 -38.61 3.92 1.10
C LEU A 34 -37.66 4.74 0.23
N ALA A 35 -36.44 4.25 0.08
CA ALA A 35 -35.49 4.76 -0.89
C ALA A 35 -35.35 3.74 -2.02
N ALA A 36 -35.74 4.13 -3.23
CA ALA A 36 -35.53 3.35 -4.43
C ALA A 36 -34.81 4.22 -5.47
N THR A 37 -34.02 3.58 -6.32
CA THR A 37 -33.41 4.26 -7.47
C THR A 37 -34.33 4.09 -8.69
N GLY A 38 -34.32 5.04 -9.63
CA GLY A 38 -35.09 4.93 -10.89
C GLY A 38 -34.60 3.83 -11.84
N ALA A 39 -33.80 2.88 -11.35
CA ALA A 39 -33.36 1.71 -12.09
C ALA A 39 -34.55 0.80 -12.40
N LYS A 40 -34.44 -0.04 -13.43
CA LYS A 40 -35.50 -0.97 -13.82
C LYS A 40 -35.77 -2.07 -12.79
N GLY A 41 -34.86 -2.27 -11.83
CA GLY A 41 -35.01 -3.25 -10.76
C GLY A 41 -36.03 -2.83 -9.70
N LEU A 42 -36.60 -3.81 -9.00
CA LEU A 42 -37.57 -3.58 -7.93
C LEU A 42 -36.93 -3.56 -6.53
N SER A 43 -35.61 -3.57 -6.44
CA SER A 43 -34.88 -3.48 -5.17
C SER A 43 -34.99 -2.07 -4.58
N PHE A 44 -35.06 -1.99 -3.27
CA PHE A 44 -35.21 -0.74 -2.52
C PHE A 44 -34.60 -0.87 -1.13
N GLU A 45 -34.46 0.25 -0.42
CA GLU A 45 -33.98 0.33 0.95
C GLU A 45 -35.09 0.87 1.85
N TYR A 46 -35.31 0.20 2.98
CA TYR A 46 -36.07 0.76 4.09
C TYR A 46 -35.18 1.71 4.89
N ARG A 47 -35.67 2.92 5.19
CA ARG A 47 -35.05 3.86 6.13
C ARG A 47 -36.03 4.17 7.23
N TYR A 48 -35.71 3.91 8.49
CA TYR A 48 -36.70 4.00 9.55
C TYR A 48 -36.09 4.28 10.92
N VAL A 49 -36.93 4.82 11.80
CA VAL A 49 -36.61 4.97 13.22
C VAL A 49 -37.04 3.69 13.93
N CYS A 50 -36.09 2.89 14.36
CA CYS A 50 -36.32 1.77 15.25
C CYS A 50 -36.37 2.26 16.69
N HIS A 51 -37.48 2.00 17.36
CA HIS A 51 -37.72 2.41 18.72
C HIS A 51 -37.64 1.19 19.64
N VAL A 52 -36.71 1.26 20.58
CA VAL A 52 -36.56 0.32 21.69
C VAL A 52 -37.16 0.98 22.92
N LEU A 53 -38.22 0.39 23.47
CA LEU A 53 -38.87 0.83 24.69
C LEU A 53 -38.69 -0.25 25.75
N LEU A 54 -38.10 0.12 26.88
CA LEU A 54 -37.87 -0.75 28.01
C LEU A 54 -38.56 -0.19 29.25
N LEU A 55 -39.56 -0.91 29.75
CA LEU A 55 -40.40 -0.47 30.87
C LEU A 55 -39.89 -1.02 32.21
N GLU A 56 -40.01 -0.22 33.27
CA GLU A 56 -39.64 -0.56 34.65
C GLU A 56 -38.23 -1.16 34.76
N PHE A 57 -37.26 -0.57 34.04
CA PHE A 57 -35.89 -1.05 34.03
C PHE A 57 -35.17 -0.68 35.32
N GLY A 58 -34.75 -1.69 36.07
CA GLY A 58 -33.95 -1.51 37.30
C GLY A 58 -32.51 -2.03 37.20
N GLY A 59 -32.01 -2.24 35.97
CA GLY A 59 -30.63 -2.66 35.72
C GLY A 59 -29.69 -1.47 35.49
N ASP A 60 -28.43 -1.78 35.21
CA ASP A 60 -27.43 -0.79 34.82
C ASP A 60 -27.66 -0.34 33.37
N SER A 61 -27.87 0.96 33.17
CA SER A 61 -28.07 1.56 31.84
C SER A 61 -26.86 1.36 30.94
N ASP A 62 -25.65 1.33 31.50
CA ASP A 62 -24.43 1.18 30.70
C ASP A 62 -24.41 -0.19 29.99
N THR A 63 -24.90 -1.24 30.65
CA THR A 63 -25.01 -2.57 30.05
C THR A 63 -25.96 -2.57 28.84
N LEU A 64 -27.10 -1.89 28.95
CA LEU A 64 -28.04 -1.72 27.83
C LEU A 64 -27.41 -0.95 26.66
N PHE A 65 -26.76 0.18 26.93
CA PHE A 65 -26.13 0.99 25.90
C PHE A 65 -24.94 0.28 25.24
N ILE A 66 -24.16 -0.50 26.00
CA ILE A 66 -23.08 -1.35 25.46
C ILE A 66 -23.66 -2.39 24.51
N ALA A 67 -24.70 -3.14 24.90
CA ALA A 67 -25.35 -4.13 24.04
C ALA A 67 -25.84 -3.51 22.71
N ILE A 68 -26.45 -2.33 22.80
CA ILE A 68 -26.89 -1.58 21.62
C ILE A 68 -25.70 -1.13 20.77
N LEU A 69 -24.64 -0.58 21.37
CA LEU A 69 -23.46 -0.13 20.63
C LEU A 69 -22.72 -1.28 19.94
N GLU A 70 -22.64 -2.44 20.58
CA GLU A 70 -22.07 -3.66 19.98
C GLU A 70 -22.90 -4.13 18.79
N TRP A 71 -24.23 -4.18 18.94
CA TRP A 71 -25.12 -4.51 17.84
C TRP A 71 -25.02 -3.48 16.69
N VAL A 72 -25.01 -2.19 17.01
CA VAL A 72 -24.88 -1.11 16.01
C VAL A 72 -23.56 -1.21 15.25
N ARG A 73 -22.44 -1.46 15.93
CA ARG A 73 -21.14 -1.63 15.26
C ARG A 73 -21.16 -2.76 14.24
N ALA A 74 -21.89 -3.83 14.52
CA ALA A 74 -21.96 -4.99 13.63
C ALA A 74 -22.99 -4.80 12.50
N ASN A 75 -24.11 -4.10 12.75
CA ASN A 75 -25.27 -4.10 11.85
C ASN A 75 -25.60 -2.73 11.22
N GLN A 76 -25.09 -1.62 11.77
CA GLN A 76 -25.33 -0.25 11.28
C GLN A 76 -24.13 0.67 11.63
N PRO A 77 -22.91 0.36 11.15
CA PRO A 77 -21.67 1.00 11.61
C PRO A 77 -21.58 2.49 11.27
N ASP A 78 -22.31 2.98 10.27
CA ASP A 78 -22.38 4.40 9.92
C ASP A 78 -22.86 5.27 11.08
N LEU A 79 -23.73 4.76 11.97
CA LEU A 79 -24.17 5.48 13.17
C LEU A 79 -23.04 5.77 14.17
N VAL A 80 -21.92 5.06 14.08
CA VAL A 80 -20.74 5.30 14.95
C VAL A 80 -19.54 5.84 14.17
N LEU A 81 -19.41 5.52 12.88
CA LEU A 81 -18.27 5.93 12.06
C LEU A 81 -18.48 7.29 11.38
N ASN A 82 -19.69 7.60 10.90
CA ASN A 82 -19.98 8.86 10.21
C ASN A 82 -20.30 9.97 11.23
N PRO A 83 -19.55 11.10 11.26
CA PRO A 83 -19.80 12.20 12.18
C PRO A 83 -21.22 12.77 12.14
N ASP A 84 -21.81 12.90 10.94
CA ASP A 84 -23.14 13.48 10.78
C ASP A 84 -24.22 12.52 11.31
N ALA A 85 -24.11 11.23 10.98
CA ALA A 85 -25.02 10.21 11.49
C ALA A 85 -24.86 10.03 13.00
N ARG A 86 -23.63 10.01 13.52
CA ARG A 86 -23.34 9.84 14.95
C ARG A 86 -23.94 10.93 15.82
N ALA A 87 -24.11 12.14 15.29
CA ALA A 87 -24.67 13.23 16.07
C ALA A 87 -26.14 12.96 16.47
N HIS A 88 -26.95 12.33 15.61
CA HIS A 88 -28.42 12.26 15.76
C HIS A 88 -29.01 10.86 15.51
N GLY A 89 -28.15 9.89 15.21
CA GLY A 89 -28.56 8.56 14.75
C GLY A 89 -28.97 7.60 15.85
N ILE A 90 -28.51 7.85 17.09
CA ILE A 90 -28.94 7.14 18.30
C ILE A 90 -29.31 8.20 19.32
N THR A 91 -30.57 8.26 19.70
CA THR A 91 -31.08 9.16 20.73
C THR A 91 -31.81 8.38 21.80
N TYR A 92 -31.89 8.92 23.01
CA TYR A 92 -32.56 8.27 24.12
C TYR A 92 -33.28 9.28 25.02
N GLU A 93 -34.31 8.80 25.70
CA GLU A 93 -35.08 9.49 26.73
C GLU A 93 -35.23 8.52 27.91
N ILE A 94 -35.05 9.01 29.14
CA ILE A 94 -35.15 8.20 30.36
C ILE A 94 -36.11 8.89 31.33
N ASP A 95 -37.19 8.20 31.66
CA ASP A 95 -38.20 8.63 32.61
C ASP A 95 -38.02 7.85 33.91
N ILE A 96 -37.46 8.51 34.94
CA ILE A 96 -37.23 7.88 36.25
C ILE A 96 -38.57 7.69 36.96
N LEU A 97 -38.92 6.44 37.26
CA LEU A 97 -40.17 6.09 37.95
C LEU A 97 -40.00 6.18 39.46
N ASP A 98 -38.91 5.63 39.99
CA ASP A 98 -38.56 5.66 41.41
C ASP A 98 -37.03 5.54 41.63
N ASN A 99 -36.60 5.37 42.89
CA ASN A 99 -35.17 5.27 43.25
C ASN A 99 -34.47 4.01 42.71
N LYS A 100 -35.17 3.13 42.00
CA LYS A 100 -34.65 1.84 41.51
C LYS A 100 -35.00 1.56 40.06
N THR A 101 -36.00 2.22 39.48
CA THR A 101 -36.55 1.89 38.18
C THR A 101 -36.79 3.12 37.31
N ALA A 102 -36.60 2.95 36.00
CA ALA A 102 -36.88 3.95 34.99
C ALA A 102 -37.46 3.31 33.72
N ASP A 103 -38.25 4.06 32.97
CA ASP A 103 -38.61 3.72 31.60
C ASP A 103 -37.55 4.30 30.67
N VAL A 104 -37.05 3.48 29.74
CA VAL A 104 -35.98 3.86 28.81
C VAL A 104 -36.50 3.75 27.38
N SER A 105 -36.50 4.87 26.67
CA SER A 105 -36.82 4.96 25.24
C SER A 105 -35.55 5.24 24.46
N ILE A 106 -35.24 4.44 23.45
CA ILE A 106 -34.08 4.61 22.58
C ILE A 106 -34.55 4.56 21.14
N LYS A 107 -34.12 5.53 20.33
CA LYS A 107 -34.43 5.64 18.91
C LYS A 107 -33.16 5.49 18.09
N LEU A 108 -33.18 4.59 17.13
CA LEU A 108 -32.06 4.32 16.22
C LEU A 108 -32.50 4.56 14.78
N GLN A 109 -31.73 5.34 14.03
CA GLN A 109 -31.93 5.54 12.60
C GLN A 109 -31.31 4.38 11.84
N LEU A 110 -32.13 3.43 11.38
CA LEU A 110 -31.66 2.21 10.72
C LEU A 110 -31.99 2.21 9.24
N THR A 111 -31.13 1.55 8.46
CA THR A 111 -31.38 1.23 7.06
C THR A 111 -31.36 -0.26 6.82
N GLU A 112 -32.18 -0.76 5.88
CA GLU A 112 -32.18 -2.17 5.51
C GLU A 112 -32.52 -2.34 4.02
N SER A 113 -31.57 -2.88 3.26
CA SER A 113 -31.74 -3.13 1.83
C SER A 113 -32.59 -4.37 1.57
N VAL A 114 -33.41 -4.28 0.53
CA VAL A 114 -34.27 -5.35 0.03
C VAL A 114 -33.93 -5.59 -1.42
N VAL A 115 -33.41 -6.78 -1.70
CA VAL A 115 -33.12 -7.23 -3.05
C VAL A 115 -34.32 -8.00 -3.57
N VAL A 116 -34.86 -7.52 -4.69
CA VAL A 116 -35.99 -8.19 -5.37
C VAL A 116 -35.50 -8.74 -6.70
N LYS A 117 -35.52 -10.07 -6.85
CA LYS A 117 -35.24 -10.73 -8.13
C LYS A 117 -36.56 -11.19 -8.73
N VAL A 118 -36.75 -10.91 -10.02
CA VAL A 118 -37.87 -11.42 -10.81
C VAL A 118 -37.38 -12.68 -11.51
N ASN A 119 -38.01 -13.81 -11.22
CA ASN A 119 -37.71 -15.09 -11.83
C ASN A 119 -38.32 -15.17 -13.24
N ASP A 120 -37.85 -16.11 -14.06
CA ASP A 120 -38.29 -16.30 -15.44
C ASP A 120 -39.80 -16.62 -15.56
N ASP A 121 -40.42 -17.13 -14.50
CA ASP A 121 -41.85 -17.42 -14.39
C ASP A 121 -42.70 -16.21 -13.96
N GLY A 122 -42.07 -15.05 -13.76
CA GLY A 122 -42.70 -13.81 -13.29
C GLY A 122 -42.91 -13.72 -11.78
N THR A 123 -42.53 -14.76 -11.01
CA THR A 123 -42.55 -14.70 -9.55
C THR A 123 -41.41 -13.82 -9.01
N ARG A 124 -41.55 -13.34 -7.77
CA ARG A 124 -40.58 -12.46 -7.12
C ARG A 124 -39.96 -13.16 -5.93
N THR A 125 -38.64 -13.16 -5.84
CA THR A 125 -37.92 -13.51 -4.62
C THR A 125 -37.46 -12.23 -3.95
N VAL A 126 -37.77 -12.11 -2.65
CA VAL A 126 -37.48 -10.93 -1.84
C VAL A 126 -36.50 -11.36 -0.75
N GLU A 127 -35.34 -10.73 -0.72
CA GLU A 127 -34.27 -11.01 0.23
C GLU A 127 -33.93 -9.72 0.98
N HIS A 128 -33.97 -9.80 2.32
CA HIS A 128 -33.53 -8.73 3.20
C HIS A 128 -32.01 -8.86 3.38
N VAL A 129 -31.26 -7.90 2.86
CA VAL A 129 -29.79 -7.88 2.90
C VAL A 129 -29.34 -6.86 3.93
N ASP A 130 -28.43 -7.30 4.80
CA ASP A 130 -27.75 -6.40 5.72
C ASP A 130 -26.53 -5.79 5.03
N ASP A 131 -26.61 -4.50 4.72
CA ASP A 131 -25.54 -3.77 4.02
C ASP A 131 -24.25 -3.69 4.84
N SER A 132 -24.32 -3.86 6.17
CA SER A 132 -23.14 -3.93 7.04
C SER A 132 -22.30 -5.19 6.84
N GLN A 133 -22.88 -6.25 6.28
CA GLN A 133 -22.18 -7.51 5.96
C GLN A 133 -21.64 -7.53 4.53
N HIS A 134 -21.92 -6.49 3.73
CA HIS A 134 -21.24 -6.33 2.45
C HIS A 134 -19.80 -5.86 2.75
N PRO A 135 -18.76 -6.46 2.15
CA PRO A 135 -17.40 -6.00 2.36
C PRO A 135 -17.29 -4.56 1.86
N ASP A 136 -17.36 -3.60 2.77
CA ASP A 136 -17.14 -2.20 2.46
C ASP A 136 -15.84 -2.05 1.69
N GLY A 137 -15.77 -1.12 0.75
CA GLY A 137 -14.58 -0.88 -0.07
C GLY A 137 -13.27 -0.74 0.72
N ILE A 138 -13.35 -0.47 2.03
CA ILE A 138 -12.23 -0.50 2.98
C ILE A 138 -11.59 -1.89 3.08
N THR A 139 -12.36 -2.98 3.20
CA THR A 139 -11.81 -4.34 3.28
C THR A 139 -11.10 -4.76 1.99
N VAL A 140 -11.59 -4.29 0.84
CA VAL A 140 -10.94 -4.45 -0.47
C VAL A 140 -9.61 -3.69 -0.49
N VAL A 141 -9.59 -2.46 0.02
CA VAL A 141 -8.37 -1.65 0.15
C VAL A 141 -7.39 -2.30 1.13
N GLU A 142 -7.84 -2.79 2.28
CA GLU A 142 -7.00 -3.47 3.27
C GLU A 142 -6.37 -4.73 2.71
N SER A 143 -7.13 -5.55 1.99
CA SER A 143 -6.63 -6.76 1.34
C SER A 143 -5.60 -6.42 0.26
N PHE A 144 -5.87 -5.39 -0.54
CA PHE A 144 -4.94 -4.89 -1.55
C PHE A 144 -3.64 -4.36 -0.92
N LEU A 145 -3.75 -3.47 0.08
CA LEU A 145 -2.61 -2.89 0.79
C LEU A 145 -1.80 -3.98 1.51
N SER A 146 -2.45 -4.95 2.14
CA SER A 146 -1.79 -6.08 2.78
C SER A 146 -0.96 -6.86 1.75
N GLY A 147 -1.52 -7.13 0.57
CA GLY A 147 -0.76 -7.76 -0.51
C GLY A 147 0.44 -6.94 -0.98
N LEU A 148 0.34 -5.60 -1.01
CA LEU A 148 1.49 -4.74 -1.34
C LEU A 148 2.56 -4.77 -0.23
N LEU A 149 2.14 -4.73 1.04
CA LEU A 149 3.04 -4.78 2.19
C LEU A 149 3.79 -6.11 2.25
N THR A 150 3.14 -7.24 1.96
CA THR A 150 3.79 -8.55 1.85
C THR A 150 4.88 -8.53 0.77
N ARG A 151 4.65 -7.89 -0.39
CA ARG A 151 5.70 -7.75 -1.43
C ARG A 151 6.86 -6.84 -1.01
N LEU A 152 6.62 -5.94 -0.07
CA LEU A 152 7.63 -5.06 0.51
C LEU A 152 8.34 -5.67 1.72
N GLU A 153 8.06 -6.92 2.09
CA GLU A 153 8.81 -7.65 3.12
C GLU A 153 10.28 -7.88 2.72
N PRO A 154 11.16 -8.24 3.68
CA PRO A 154 12.59 -8.39 3.42
C PRO A 154 12.92 -9.26 2.20
N ALA A 155 12.21 -10.37 1.99
CA ALA A 155 12.42 -11.25 0.84
C ALA A 155 12.11 -10.55 -0.50
N GLY A 156 10.99 -9.82 -0.57
CA GLY A 156 10.60 -9.05 -1.75
C GLY A 156 11.54 -7.88 -2.04
N ARG A 157 11.98 -7.16 -0.99
CA ARG A 157 12.99 -6.10 -1.13
C ARG A 157 14.32 -6.64 -1.66
N VAL A 158 14.81 -7.74 -1.11
CA VAL A 158 16.05 -8.39 -1.59
C VAL A 158 15.93 -8.79 -3.06
N ALA A 159 14.79 -9.34 -3.47
CA ALA A 159 14.56 -9.71 -4.87
C ALA A 159 14.62 -8.47 -5.78
N ALA A 160 13.91 -7.39 -5.42
CA ALA A 160 13.91 -6.14 -6.16
C ALA A 160 15.32 -5.52 -6.26
N MET A 161 16.03 -5.42 -5.13
CA MET A 161 17.38 -4.84 -5.10
C MET A 161 18.37 -5.64 -5.96
N ARG A 162 18.28 -6.98 -5.96
CA ARG A 162 19.13 -7.83 -6.81
C ARG A 162 18.88 -7.63 -8.30
N ASP A 163 17.62 -7.52 -8.71
CA ASP A 163 17.27 -7.32 -10.12
C ASP A 163 17.68 -5.94 -10.61
N ILE A 164 17.45 -4.90 -9.81
CA ILE A 164 17.92 -3.54 -10.08
C ILE A 164 19.45 -3.50 -10.17
N ALA A 165 20.16 -4.08 -9.20
CA ALA A 165 21.61 -4.08 -9.18
C ALA A 165 22.21 -4.77 -10.43
N ARG A 166 21.61 -5.89 -10.88
CA ARG A 166 22.03 -6.56 -12.11
C ARG A 166 21.78 -5.69 -13.35
N ALA A 167 20.62 -5.03 -13.42
CA ALA A 167 20.27 -4.17 -14.55
C ALA A 167 21.20 -2.96 -14.65
N LEU A 168 21.41 -2.26 -13.52
CA LEU A 168 22.34 -1.15 -13.42
C LEU A 168 23.77 -1.58 -13.78
N ARG A 169 24.27 -2.70 -13.26
CA ARG A 169 25.62 -3.19 -13.60
C ARG A 169 25.79 -3.40 -15.10
N ARG A 170 24.79 -3.97 -15.78
CA ARG A 170 24.81 -4.16 -17.24
C ARG A 170 24.83 -2.81 -17.97
N SER A 171 24.02 -1.86 -17.55
CA SER A 171 24.00 -0.50 -18.12
C SER A 171 25.36 0.19 -17.94
N GLN A 172 25.90 0.22 -16.72
CA GLN A 172 27.23 0.77 -16.41
C GLN A 172 28.33 0.10 -17.24
N GLN A 173 28.26 -1.23 -17.42
CA GLN A 173 29.18 -1.98 -18.27
C GLN A 173 29.15 -1.54 -19.72
N GLN A 174 27.96 -1.34 -20.28
CA GLN A 174 27.77 -0.88 -21.65
C GLN A 174 28.25 0.56 -21.83
N ARG A 175 27.91 1.44 -20.88
CA ARG A 175 28.35 2.85 -20.89
C ARG A 175 29.86 2.99 -20.82
N ILE A 176 30.53 2.26 -19.92
CA ILE A 176 32.00 2.23 -19.82
C ILE A 176 32.61 1.64 -21.12
N ALA A 177 31.97 0.64 -21.73
CA ALA A 177 32.41 0.10 -23.02
C ALA A 177 32.36 1.16 -24.13
N GLY A 178 31.30 1.95 -24.15
CA GLY A 178 31.11 3.09 -25.04
C GLY A 178 32.00 4.29 -24.73
N GLN A 179 32.80 4.23 -23.66
CA GLN A 179 33.69 5.31 -23.19
C GLN A 179 32.90 6.61 -22.93
N LYS A 180 31.75 6.52 -22.28
CA LYS A 180 30.89 7.68 -21.95
C LYS A 180 30.76 7.89 -20.44
N SER A 181 30.65 9.13 -20.01
CA SER A 181 30.25 9.55 -18.67
C SER A 181 28.72 9.44 -18.49
N PRO A 182 28.18 9.48 -17.26
CA PRO A 182 26.74 9.38 -17.00
C PRO A 182 25.89 10.49 -17.63
N ASP A 183 26.47 11.66 -17.86
CA ASP A 183 25.88 12.78 -18.60
C ASP A 183 25.89 12.57 -20.13
N GLY A 184 26.46 11.47 -20.62
CA GLY A 184 26.58 11.14 -22.04
C GLY A 184 27.87 11.63 -22.71
N ALA A 185 28.67 12.48 -22.04
CA ALA A 185 29.91 13.01 -22.60
C ALA A 185 30.95 11.90 -22.84
N ALA A 186 31.73 12.01 -23.92
CA ALA A 186 32.81 11.07 -24.19
C ALA A 186 33.96 11.25 -23.19
N TYR A 187 34.60 10.16 -22.78
CA TYR A 187 35.79 10.21 -21.95
C TYR A 187 36.94 10.90 -22.67
N ASP A 188 37.71 11.69 -21.91
CA ASP A 188 38.96 12.26 -22.38
C ASP A 188 39.89 11.16 -22.95
N PRO A 189 40.34 11.28 -24.20
CA PRO A 189 41.20 10.28 -24.82
C PRO A 189 42.49 10.03 -24.01
N ARG A 190 42.98 8.80 -24.06
CA ARG A 190 44.30 8.48 -23.49
C ARG A 190 45.39 9.18 -24.30
N LYS A 191 46.33 9.84 -23.62
CA LYS A 191 47.54 10.39 -24.25
C LYS A 191 48.29 9.29 -25.02
N ALA A 192 48.64 9.57 -26.27
CA ALA A 192 49.45 8.65 -27.06
C ALA A 192 50.83 8.46 -26.39
N ARG A 193 51.27 7.21 -26.25
CA ARG A 193 52.63 6.94 -25.79
C ARG A 193 53.57 7.18 -26.97
N ALA A 194 54.37 8.24 -26.92
CA ALA A 194 55.52 8.37 -27.81
C ALA A 194 56.53 7.26 -27.46
N LYS A 195 57.00 6.51 -28.46
CA LYS A 195 58.16 5.61 -28.27
C LYS A 195 59.44 6.45 -28.33
N PRO A 196 60.52 6.06 -27.61
CA PRO A 196 61.80 6.80 -27.63
C PRO A 196 62.43 6.91 -29.01
N SER A 197 62.20 5.94 -29.90
CA SER A 197 62.53 6.04 -31.31
C SER A 197 61.37 6.73 -32.05
N GLY A 198 61.59 7.94 -32.56
CA GLY A 198 60.60 8.84 -33.20
C GLY A 198 59.85 8.32 -34.43
N HIS A 199 59.80 7.00 -34.65
CA HIS A 199 58.97 6.37 -35.66
C HIS A 199 57.68 5.84 -35.03
N GLN A 200 56.60 6.59 -35.20
CA GLN A 200 55.24 6.08 -35.04
C GLN A 200 54.94 5.14 -36.21
N ARG A 201 55.54 3.95 -36.21
CA ARG A 201 55.18 2.87 -37.14
C ARG A 201 54.04 2.08 -36.54
N ASP A 202 52.88 2.72 -36.38
CA ASP A 202 51.66 1.95 -36.33
C ASP A 202 51.50 1.30 -37.71
N LYS A 203 51.69 -0.02 -37.78
CA LYS A 203 51.32 -0.78 -38.98
C LYS A 203 49.88 -0.39 -39.34
N ARG A 204 49.69 0.20 -40.52
CA ARG A 204 48.37 0.57 -41.08
C ARG A 204 47.37 -0.56 -40.76
N GLY A 205 46.33 -0.23 -39.99
CA GLY A 205 45.27 -1.17 -39.61
C GLY A 205 45.19 -1.56 -38.12
N ARG A 206 46.24 -1.34 -37.31
CA ARG A 206 46.23 -1.69 -35.86
C ARG A 206 46.03 -0.48 -34.93
N VAL A 207 45.42 0.61 -35.42
CA VAL A 207 45.13 1.82 -34.62
C VAL A 207 43.66 1.84 -34.17
N LYS A 208 43.16 0.73 -33.62
CA LYS A 208 42.07 0.85 -32.65
C LYS A 208 42.72 1.19 -31.32
N ARG A 209 42.78 2.49 -30.99
CA ARG A 209 43.16 2.98 -29.66
C ARG A 209 42.40 2.14 -28.65
N ALA A 210 43.07 1.25 -27.92
CA ALA A 210 42.40 0.25 -27.10
C ALA A 210 41.50 0.96 -26.07
N ALA A 211 40.20 0.67 -26.09
CA ALA A 211 39.23 1.23 -25.16
C ALA A 211 39.75 1.11 -23.71
N MET A 212 39.55 2.15 -22.91
CA MET A 212 39.99 2.13 -21.51
C MET A 212 39.03 1.29 -20.67
N PHE A 213 39.50 0.83 -19.50
CA PHE A 213 38.65 0.14 -18.51
C PHE A 213 38.00 -1.18 -18.98
N VAL A 214 38.47 -1.77 -20.08
CA VAL A 214 37.92 -3.02 -20.64
C VAL A 214 37.88 -4.16 -19.63
N LYS A 215 38.93 -4.32 -18.82
CA LYS A 215 38.94 -5.29 -17.71
C LYS A 215 38.06 -4.80 -16.55
N LEU A 216 38.21 -3.53 -16.18
CA LEU A 216 37.57 -2.94 -15.01
C LEU A 216 36.03 -3.02 -15.09
N ARG A 217 35.43 -2.87 -16.27
CA ARG A 217 33.97 -3.02 -16.44
C ARG A 217 33.45 -4.44 -16.19
N THR A 218 34.27 -5.48 -16.36
CA THR A 218 33.79 -6.87 -16.28
C THR A 218 33.24 -7.21 -14.89
N GLY A 219 32.39 -8.23 -14.82
CA GLY A 219 31.80 -8.67 -13.55
C GLY A 219 32.83 -9.19 -12.53
N ARG A 220 34.07 -9.43 -12.94
CA ARG A 220 35.15 -9.73 -11.99
C ARG A 220 35.48 -8.54 -11.09
N TYR A 221 35.36 -7.30 -11.60
CA TYR A 221 35.83 -6.09 -10.93
C TYR A 221 34.72 -5.08 -10.61
N LEU A 222 33.73 -4.87 -11.48
CA LEU A 222 32.56 -4.03 -11.15
C LEU A 222 31.59 -4.87 -10.32
N LYS A 223 31.64 -4.77 -9.00
CA LYS A 223 30.85 -5.57 -8.06
C LYS A 223 29.46 -5.00 -7.83
N VAL A 224 28.56 -5.86 -7.38
CA VAL A 224 27.22 -5.53 -6.93
C VAL A 224 26.96 -6.22 -5.61
N GLU A 225 26.37 -5.49 -4.68
CA GLU A 225 25.88 -5.97 -3.38
C GLU A 225 24.42 -5.54 -3.26
N ALA A 226 23.55 -6.43 -2.78
CA ALA A 226 22.12 -6.16 -2.67
C ALA A 226 21.50 -7.02 -1.55
N ASP A 227 20.81 -6.35 -0.64
CA ASP A 227 20.12 -6.94 0.51
C ASP A 227 18.75 -6.26 0.73
N ALA A 228 18.15 -6.47 1.90
CA ALA A 228 16.83 -5.92 2.23
C ALA A 228 16.85 -4.42 2.57
N ALA A 229 18.03 -3.86 2.85
CA ALA A 229 18.25 -2.46 3.22
C ALA A 229 18.66 -1.61 2.02
N GLY A 230 19.30 -2.20 1.01
CA GLY A 230 19.61 -1.50 -0.23
C GLY A 230 20.50 -2.26 -1.19
N LEU A 231 21.16 -1.50 -2.08
CA LEU A 231 22.12 -2.03 -3.04
C LEU A 231 23.32 -1.09 -3.19
N ALA A 232 24.46 -1.66 -3.57
CA ALA A 232 25.68 -0.94 -3.92
C ALA A 232 26.28 -1.49 -5.21
N ILE A 233 26.86 -0.61 -6.02
CA ILE A 233 27.61 -0.97 -7.24
C ILE A 233 28.94 -0.23 -7.21
N GLY A 234 30.04 -0.94 -7.37
CA GLY A 234 31.34 -0.31 -7.28
C GLY A 234 32.52 -1.22 -7.55
N PHE A 235 33.68 -0.80 -7.07
CA PHE A 235 34.95 -1.52 -7.21
C PHE A 235 35.53 -1.76 -5.83
N ASP A 236 36.16 -2.92 -5.64
CA ASP A 236 36.78 -3.33 -4.39
C ASP A 236 38.32 -3.44 -4.50
N GLY A 237 38.96 -3.63 -3.34
CA GLY A 237 40.40 -3.92 -3.24
C GLY A 237 41.30 -2.95 -4.01
N ARG A 238 42.33 -3.50 -4.67
CA ARG A 238 43.35 -2.70 -5.37
C ARG A 238 42.80 -1.92 -6.58
N VAL A 239 41.77 -2.44 -7.25
CA VAL A 239 41.21 -1.80 -8.45
C VAL A 239 40.33 -0.60 -8.10
N ALA A 240 39.76 -0.56 -6.90
CA ALA A 240 39.01 0.60 -6.40
C ALA A 240 39.84 1.88 -6.40
N ARG A 241 41.15 1.78 -6.08
CA ARG A 241 42.07 2.94 -6.13
C ARG A 241 42.21 3.49 -7.54
N LEU A 242 42.38 2.61 -8.54
CA LEU A 242 42.46 3.04 -9.94
C LEU A 242 41.13 3.65 -10.39
N ALA A 243 40.01 3.04 -10.04
CA ALA A 243 38.69 3.55 -10.36
C ALA A 243 38.47 4.95 -9.76
N ARG A 244 38.85 5.15 -8.48
CA ARG A 244 38.78 6.44 -7.78
C ARG A 244 39.57 7.54 -8.48
N VAL A 245 40.81 7.26 -8.86
CA VAL A 245 41.66 8.22 -9.59
C VAL A 245 40.97 8.73 -10.85
N HIS A 246 40.33 7.83 -11.59
CA HIS A 246 39.60 8.21 -12.80
C HIS A 246 38.24 8.82 -12.48
N GLN A 247 37.52 8.33 -11.48
CA GLN A 247 36.21 8.84 -11.06
C GLN A 247 36.27 10.34 -10.71
N PHE A 248 37.31 10.75 -9.96
CA PHE A 248 37.44 12.11 -9.44
C PHE A 248 38.56 12.93 -10.11
N GLY A 249 39.29 12.36 -11.07
CA GLY A 249 40.40 13.05 -11.73
C GLY A 249 41.58 13.34 -10.80
N GLU A 250 41.91 12.39 -9.93
CA GLU A 250 42.96 12.57 -8.92
C GLU A 250 44.36 12.55 -9.54
N ARG A 251 45.35 12.96 -8.74
CA ARG A 251 46.77 12.78 -9.06
C ARG A 251 47.19 11.37 -8.70
N SER A 252 47.93 10.72 -9.60
CA SER A 252 48.51 9.41 -9.33
C SER A 252 49.79 9.19 -10.14
N ARG A 253 50.64 8.26 -9.69
CA ARG A 253 51.89 7.91 -10.37
C ARG A 253 51.61 7.08 -11.61
N VAL A 254 52.26 7.43 -12.73
CA VAL A 254 52.06 6.72 -14.01
C VAL A 254 52.72 5.33 -14.02
N ALA A 255 53.78 5.16 -13.23
CA ALA A 255 54.50 3.90 -13.01
C ALA A 255 55.08 3.88 -11.57
N PRO A 256 55.44 2.71 -11.02
CA PRO A 256 56.16 2.62 -9.74
C PRO A 256 57.43 3.50 -9.78
N GLY A 257 57.58 4.41 -8.81
CA GLY A 257 58.69 5.38 -8.76
C GLY A 257 58.69 6.46 -9.84
N GLY A 258 57.70 6.49 -10.74
CA GLY A 258 57.62 7.43 -11.85
C GLY A 258 56.93 8.76 -11.51
N PRO A 259 56.83 9.68 -12.49
CA PRO A 259 56.22 10.99 -12.30
C PRO A 259 54.74 10.89 -11.96
N GLU A 260 54.26 11.85 -11.16
CA GLU A 260 52.84 12.05 -10.93
C GLU A 260 52.16 12.73 -12.11
N TYR A 261 50.91 12.35 -12.34
CA TYR A 261 50.06 12.95 -13.36
C TYR A 261 48.66 13.19 -12.79
N LYS A 262 48.08 14.36 -13.09
CA LYS A 262 46.67 14.66 -12.83
C LYS A 262 45.82 14.05 -13.95
N TYR A 263 45.04 13.03 -13.62
CA TYR A 263 44.18 12.38 -14.60
C TYR A 263 42.93 13.22 -14.83
N PRO A 264 42.42 13.33 -16.08
CA PRO A 264 41.10 13.91 -16.27
C PRO A 264 40.03 12.93 -15.75
N ALA A 265 38.96 13.50 -15.22
CA ALA A 265 37.84 12.75 -14.67
C ALA A 265 37.13 11.98 -15.78
N ARG A 266 36.99 10.68 -15.57
CA ARG A 266 36.25 9.74 -16.41
C ARG A 266 35.29 9.02 -15.46
N VAL A 267 34.08 9.55 -15.37
CA VAL A 267 33.09 9.11 -14.38
C VAL A 267 32.66 7.68 -14.71
N LEU A 268 33.17 6.73 -13.93
CA LEU A 268 32.94 5.30 -14.12
C LEU A 268 31.64 4.85 -13.46
N LEU A 269 31.33 5.40 -12.28
CA LEU A 269 30.12 5.13 -11.51
C LEU A 269 29.25 6.39 -11.45
N GLY A 270 27.95 6.24 -11.68
CA GLY A 270 26.98 7.33 -11.58
C GLY A 270 25.72 7.02 -12.38
N LEU A 271 24.59 7.59 -11.99
CA LEU A 271 23.29 7.31 -12.60
C LEU A 271 23.00 8.24 -13.77
N THR A 272 22.64 7.68 -14.92
CA THR A 272 22.04 8.43 -16.03
C THR A 272 20.56 8.73 -15.76
N ALA A 273 19.93 9.57 -16.60
CA ALA A 273 18.47 9.77 -16.56
C ALA A 273 17.73 8.44 -16.82
N ASP A 274 18.07 7.74 -17.90
CA ASP A 274 17.47 6.44 -18.26
C ASP A 274 17.63 5.38 -17.16
N GLU A 275 18.75 5.38 -16.43
CA GLU A 275 18.96 4.47 -15.31
C GLU A 275 18.05 4.79 -14.11
N ARG A 276 17.72 6.07 -13.88
CA ARG A 276 16.76 6.46 -12.84
C ARG A 276 15.35 5.98 -13.20
N GLU A 277 14.97 6.08 -14.48
CA GLU A 277 13.69 5.56 -14.96
C GLU A 277 13.64 4.04 -14.86
N LEU A 278 14.70 3.36 -15.30
CA LEU A 278 14.85 1.91 -15.16
C LEU A 278 14.70 1.44 -13.71
N ILE A 279 15.32 2.14 -12.75
CA ILE A 279 15.17 1.81 -11.32
C ILE A 279 13.69 1.93 -10.90
N ARG A 280 13.02 3.04 -11.24
CA ARG A 280 11.61 3.28 -10.93
C ARG A 280 10.72 2.18 -11.51
N ASP A 281 10.90 1.86 -12.78
CA ASP A 281 10.06 0.89 -13.49
C ASP A 281 10.24 -0.53 -12.92
N LEU A 282 11.48 -0.91 -12.59
CA LEU A 282 11.75 -2.18 -11.92
C LEU A 282 11.15 -2.24 -10.52
N LEU A 283 11.27 -1.16 -9.72
CA LEU A 283 10.64 -1.10 -8.40
C LEU A 283 9.12 -1.25 -8.49
N LEU A 284 8.47 -0.50 -9.38
CA LEU A 284 7.03 -0.60 -9.61
C LEU A 284 6.63 -2.02 -10.00
N LYS A 285 7.36 -2.64 -10.94
CA LYS A 285 7.13 -4.03 -11.35
C LYS A 285 7.20 -5.04 -10.20
N HIS A 286 8.00 -4.80 -9.16
CA HIS A 286 8.06 -5.68 -7.99
C HIS A 286 6.91 -5.48 -7.02
N ILE A 287 6.33 -4.28 -6.95
CA ILE A 287 5.29 -3.92 -5.99
C ILE A 287 3.90 -4.18 -6.58
N THR A 288 3.70 -3.99 -7.88
CA THR A 288 2.38 -4.11 -8.54
C THR A 288 2.09 -5.48 -9.15
N LYS A 289 2.99 -6.45 -8.97
CA LYS A 289 2.93 -7.76 -9.63
C LYS A 289 1.97 -8.74 -8.99
#